data_AF-A0A956WIW1-F1
#
_entry.id   AF-A0A956WIW1-F1
#
_cell.length_a   1.000
_cell.length_b   1.000
_cell.length_c   1.000
_cell.angle_alpha   90.00
_cell.angle_beta   90.00
_cell.angle_gamma   90.00
#
_symmetry.space_group_name_H-M   'P 1'
#
loop_
_entity.id
_entity.type
_entity.pdbx_description
1 polymer ?
#
loop_
_entity_poly.entity_id
_entity_poly.type
_entity_poly.pdbx_seq_one_letter_code
_entity_poly.pdbx_strand_id
1 'polypeptide(L)'
;MDGSRFDQVARALHALRTRRAAVATLGAALGATALSARDSAGRKKHKHKKRKKTCAKTCRDGCCTSKKGRCVRPGQQSFSQCGTGGETCRSSGCRCSASLPCPEGQCCGSDGACGSCLVFMTSTTHTGDLGGLAGADAICQGLAAGAGLPGSYLAWLSDDSGSPSTRFTRATVPYIRVDGEVVANSYGDLTDGSSLNRAINLTEEGTGGAISPNQVWTSTGDDGEQQVNPENCVAWTSGSAASTGDFGLKSSIAPSWTGSASQGCDNASRLYCFQQR
;
A
#
# COMPACT_ATOMS: atom_id res chain seq x y z
N MET A 1 -13.93 37.73 -18.25
CA MET A 1 -14.96 38.40 -19.07
C MET A 1 -14.48 38.28 -20.49
N ASP A 2 -14.66 37.08 -21.05
CA ASP A 2 -15.73 36.72 -22.00
C ASP A 2 -15.16 36.85 -23.41
N GLY A 3 -15.29 35.90 -24.32
CA GLY A 3 -16.05 34.68 -24.31
C GLY A 3 -16.09 34.17 -25.74
N SER A 4 -15.84 32.87 -25.89
CA SER A 4 -16.61 31.95 -26.73
C SER A 4 -16.68 32.21 -28.25
N ARG A 5 -16.13 31.30 -29.06
CA ARG A 5 -16.83 30.20 -29.76
C ARG A 5 -17.51 30.64 -31.06
N PHE A 6 -16.97 30.21 -32.20
CA PHE A 6 -17.40 29.04 -33.01
C PHE A 6 -18.53 29.36 -33.99
N ASP A 7 -18.28 28.95 -35.23
CA ASP A 7 -19.19 28.34 -36.20
C ASP A 7 -19.89 29.14 -37.32
N GLN A 8 -19.83 28.48 -38.49
CA GLN A 8 -20.77 28.44 -39.64
C GLN A 8 -20.67 29.54 -40.72
N VAL A 9 -20.25 29.24 -41.97
CA VAL A 9 -20.84 28.43 -43.06
C VAL A 9 -21.74 29.25 -44.01
N ALA A 10 -21.48 29.09 -45.32
CA ALA A 10 -22.31 29.38 -46.52
C ALA A 10 -22.10 30.73 -47.25
N ARG A 11 -21.55 30.72 -48.49
CA ARG A 11 -22.21 30.70 -49.85
C ARG A 11 -22.42 32.13 -50.38
N ALA A 12 -22.34 32.50 -51.66
CA ALA A 12 -22.12 31.90 -52.99
C ALA A 12 -21.80 33.09 -53.95
N LEU A 13 -21.21 32.92 -55.15
CA LEU A 13 -21.90 32.87 -56.47
C LEU A 13 -20.80 32.77 -57.55
N HIS A 14 -20.65 31.65 -58.28
CA HIS A 14 -21.24 31.31 -59.59
C HIS A 14 -20.92 32.23 -60.80
N ALA A 15 -20.09 31.72 -61.71
CA ALA A 15 -20.13 31.91 -63.18
C ALA A 15 -19.54 30.62 -63.81
N LEU A 16 -20.31 29.74 -64.49
CA LEU A 16 -20.61 29.71 -65.94
C LEU A 16 -19.34 29.81 -66.80
N ARG A 17 -19.04 29.04 -67.86
CA ARG A 17 -19.74 28.07 -68.71
C ARG A 17 -18.69 27.42 -69.66
N THR A 18 -18.80 26.11 -69.88
CA THR A 18 -18.56 25.28 -71.09
C THR A 18 -17.90 25.84 -72.39
N ARG A 19 -16.96 25.10 -73.03
CA ARG A 19 -17.12 24.28 -74.28
C ARG A 19 -15.78 23.98 -75.03
N ARG A 20 -15.63 22.70 -75.43
CA ARG A 20 -15.09 22.09 -76.69
C ARG A 20 -13.83 22.64 -77.39
N ALA A 21 -12.88 21.74 -77.67
CA ALA A 21 -12.20 21.60 -78.98
C ALA A 21 -11.69 20.15 -79.17
N ALA A 22 -11.58 19.72 -80.43
CA ALA A 22 -11.56 18.33 -80.90
C ALA A 22 -10.28 17.96 -81.66
N VAL A 23 -9.94 16.66 -81.63
CA VAL A 23 -9.42 15.74 -82.69
C VAL A 23 -8.15 16.09 -83.50
N ALA A 24 -7.17 15.17 -83.46
CA ALA A 24 -6.38 14.59 -84.57
C ALA A 24 -5.46 13.48 -83.97
N THR A 25 -5.12 12.32 -84.53
CA THR A 25 -5.42 11.54 -85.74
C THR A 25 -4.88 10.10 -85.51
N LEU A 26 -5.43 9.12 -86.25
CA LEU A 26 -5.18 7.67 -86.17
C LEU A 26 -3.77 7.20 -86.58
N GLY A 27 -3.38 6.03 -86.07
CA GLY A 27 -2.35 5.16 -86.64
C GLY A 27 -2.27 3.80 -85.91
N ALA A 28 -3.01 2.81 -86.39
CA ALA A 28 -2.96 1.42 -85.92
C ALA A 28 -1.94 0.62 -86.75
N ALA A 29 -1.12 -0.23 -86.11
CA ALA A 29 -0.56 -1.43 -86.74
C ALA A 29 0.04 -2.41 -85.71
N LEU A 30 -0.48 -3.64 -85.77
CA LEU A 30 0.19 -4.93 -85.54
C LEU A 30 0.60 -5.32 -84.11
N GLY A 31 -0.17 -6.27 -83.56
CA GLY A 31 0.23 -7.07 -82.42
C GLY A 31 1.33 -8.08 -82.77
N ALA A 32 2.27 -8.24 -81.85
CA ALA A 32 3.13 -9.40 -81.75
C ALA A 32 3.21 -9.80 -80.27
N THR A 33 2.64 -10.96 -79.93
CA THR A 33 2.75 -11.57 -78.61
C THR A 33 4.16 -12.12 -78.43
N ALA A 34 5.01 -11.36 -77.73
CA ALA A 34 6.29 -11.85 -77.21
C ALA A 34 6.05 -12.51 -75.83
N LEU A 35 6.39 -13.80 -75.73
CA LEU A 35 6.52 -14.52 -74.46
C LEU A 35 7.66 -13.89 -73.64
N SER A 36 7.33 -13.21 -72.55
CA SER A 36 8.31 -12.74 -71.56
C SER A 36 8.39 -13.74 -70.40
N ALA A 37 9.59 -14.26 -70.17
CA ALA A 37 9.94 -15.11 -69.05
C ALA A 37 9.53 -14.49 -67.70
N ARG A 38 8.88 -15.30 -66.85
CA ARG A 38 8.57 -14.97 -65.46
C ARG A 38 9.82 -15.15 -64.60
N ASP A 39 10.51 -14.06 -64.30
CA ASP A 39 11.50 -14.04 -63.24
C ASP A 39 10.78 -13.93 -61.87
N SER A 40 10.90 -14.99 -61.07
CA SER A 40 10.26 -15.10 -59.76
C SER A 40 11.13 -14.40 -58.71
N ALA A 41 11.01 -13.08 -58.60
CA ALA A 41 11.61 -12.32 -57.51
C ALA A 41 10.84 -12.60 -56.19
N GLY A 42 11.41 -13.48 -55.36
CA GLY A 42 10.93 -13.78 -54.02
C GLY A 42 10.88 -12.54 -53.13
N ARG A 43 9.67 -12.06 -52.83
CA ARG A 43 9.40 -10.94 -51.93
C ARG A 43 9.70 -11.36 -50.49
N LYS A 44 10.92 -11.10 -49.99
CA LYS A 44 11.27 -11.26 -48.56
C LYS A 44 10.38 -10.32 -47.73
N LYS A 45 9.43 -10.88 -46.98
CA LYS A 45 8.65 -10.13 -45.97
C LYS A 45 9.61 -9.67 -44.88
N HIS A 46 9.90 -8.36 -44.85
CA HIS A 46 10.59 -7.74 -43.71
C HIS A 46 9.71 -7.87 -42.46
N LYS A 47 10.10 -8.79 -41.55
CA LYS A 47 9.52 -8.87 -40.21
C LYS A 47 9.87 -7.57 -39.48
N HIS A 48 8.91 -6.66 -39.30
CA HIS A 48 9.09 -5.49 -38.45
C HIS A 48 9.40 -5.97 -37.02
N LYS A 49 10.68 -5.94 -36.62
CA LYS A 49 11.09 -6.13 -35.22
C LYS A 49 10.48 -4.97 -34.41
N LYS A 50 9.41 -5.23 -33.65
CA LYS A 50 8.86 -4.25 -32.69
C LYS A 50 10.00 -3.79 -31.77
N ARG A 51 10.34 -2.50 -31.81
CA ARG A 51 11.33 -1.91 -30.88
C ARG A 51 10.85 -2.14 -29.46
N LYS A 52 11.69 -2.78 -28.64
CA LYS A 52 11.45 -2.95 -27.19
C LYS A 52 11.29 -1.56 -26.56
N LYS A 53 10.18 -1.32 -25.85
CA LYS A 53 9.95 -0.06 -25.13
C LYS A 53 11.04 0.10 -24.04
N THR A 54 11.45 1.33 -23.78
CA THR A 54 12.34 1.64 -22.65
C THR A 54 11.58 1.45 -21.35
N CYS A 55 12.27 1.00 -20.30
CA CYS A 55 11.63 0.74 -19.01
C CYS A 55 10.92 1.98 -18.46
N ALA A 56 11.53 3.17 -18.63
CA ALA A 56 10.92 4.45 -18.26
C ALA A 56 9.54 4.74 -18.88
N LYS A 57 9.21 4.15 -20.05
CA LYS A 57 7.89 4.34 -20.68
C LYS A 57 6.79 3.47 -20.07
N THR A 58 7.16 2.46 -19.31
CA THR A 58 6.25 1.46 -18.73
C THR A 58 6.30 1.43 -17.21
N CYS A 59 7.24 2.14 -16.60
CA CYS A 59 7.48 2.19 -15.16
C CYS A 59 7.11 3.59 -14.66
N ARG A 60 5.84 3.78 -14.24
CA ARG A 60 5.34 5.09 -13.79
C ARG A 60 5.87 5.46 -12.41
N ASP A 61 5.84 4.50 -11.48
CA ASP A 61 6.10 4.78 -10.07
C ASP A 61 7.30 3.99 -9.52
N GLY A 62 8.04 3.28 -10.38
CA GLY A 62 9.15 2.41 -9.98
C GLY A 62 10.52 2.84 -10.50
N CYS A 63 11.55 2.05 -10.20
CA CYS A 63 12.87 2.18 -10.81
C CYS A 63 13.13 1.07 -11.83
N CYS A 64 14.11 1.27 -12.69
CA CYS A 64 14.46 0.41 -13.78
C CYS A 64 15.83 -0.20 -13.54
N THR A 65 15.95 -1.52 -13.67
CA THR A 65 17.27 -2.19 -13.52
C THR A 65 18.26 -1.76 -14.61
N SER A 66 17.77 -1.24 -15.74
CA SER A 66 18.53 -0.54 -16.77
C SER A 66 17.58 0.18 -17.73
N LYS A 67 18.10 0.94 -18.71
CA LYS A 67 17.30 1.64 -19.75
C LYS A 67 16.26 0.76 -20.47
N LYS A 68 16.53 -0.55 -20.61
CA LYS A 68 15.62 -1.56 -21.20
C LYS A 68 15.35 -2.73 -20.23
N GLY A 69 15.64 -2.52 -18.94
CA GLY A 69 15.52 -3.50 -17.87
C GLY A 69 14.10 -3.69 -17.39
N ARG A 70 13.96 -4.38 -16.26
CA ARG A 70 12.67 -4.60 -15.59
C ARG A 70 12.34 -3.39 -14.72
N CYS A 71 11.06 -3.05 -14.63
CA CYS A 71 10.55 -2.11 -13.65
C CYS A 71 10.43 -2.80 -12.28
N VAL A 72 11.09 -2.24 -11.27
CA VAL A 72 10.96 -2.57 -9.86
C VAL A 72 9.93 -1.62 -9.26
N ARG A 73 8.72 -2.12 -8.99
CA ARG A 73 7.62 -1.32 -8.40
C ARG A 73 7.95 -0.91 -6.96
N PRO A 74 7.40 0.19 -6.42
CA PRO A 74 7.68 0.66 -5.06
C PRO A 74 7.74 -0.45 -4.01
N GLY A 75 6.73 -1.33 -3.95
CA GLY A 75 6.70 -2.40 -2.97
C GLY A 75 7.67 -3.58 -3.20
N GLN A 76 8.42 -3.57 -4.31
CA GLN A 76 9.49 -4.51 -4.65
C GLN A 76 10.87 -3.86 -4.57
N GLN A 77 10.95 -2.57 -4.25
CA GLN A 77 12.22 -1.85 -4.16
C GLN A 77 12.94 -2.22 -2.86
N SER A 78 14.26 -2.16 -2.90
CA SER A 78 15.12 -2.33 -1.73
C SER A 78 16.03 -1.11 -1.58
N PHE A 79 16.78 -1.05 -0.48
CA PHE A 79 17.80 -0.01 -0.28
C PHE A 79 18.82 0.06 -1.44
N SER A 80 19.09 -1.06 -2.10
CA SER A 80 20.04 -1.17 -3.22
C SER A 80 19.42 -0.90 -4.60
N GLN A 81 18.09 -0.88 -4.69
CA GLN A 81 17.37 -0.78 -5.95
C GLN A 81 16.11 0.07 -5.77
N CYS A 82 16.31 1.39 -5.64
CA CYS A 82 15.21 2.33 -5.50
C CYS A 82 15.18 3.44 -6.56
N GLY A 83 14.03 4.08 -6.68
CA GLY A 83 13.78 5.23 -7.55
C GLY A 83 12.33 5.32 -7.98
N THR A 84 11.95 6.47 -8.52
CA THR A 84 10.59 6.74 -9.01
C THR A 84 10.63 7.02 -10.51
N GLY A 85 9.48 7.06 -11.18
CA GLY A 85 9.41 7.64 -12.53
C GLY A 85 10.17 6.88 -13.62
N GLY A 86 10.53 5.62 -13.40
CA GLY A 86 11.24 4.79 -14.37
C GLY A 86 12.72 5.17 -14.56
N GLU A 87 13.29 5.86 -13.58
CA GLU A 87 14.72 6.11 -13.47
C GLU A 87 15.52 4.82 -13.32
N THR A 88 16.83 4.85 -13.58
CA THR A 88 17.67 3.67 -13.28
C THR A 88 17.80 3.53 -11.76
N CYS A 89 17.66 2.31 -11.23
CA CYS A 89 17.71 2.06 -9.80
C CYS A 89 19.02 2.59 -9.19
N ARG A 90 18.90 3.32 -8.08
CA ARG A 90 20.00 3.88 -7.31
C ARG A 90 20.29 2.98 -6.12
N SER A 91 21.57 2.90 -5.74
CA SER A 91 22.06 2.07 -4.64
C SER A 91 22.46 2.85 -3.39
N SER A 92 22.56 4.18 -3.49
CA SER A 92 22.99 5.06 -2.39
C SER A 92 21.88 6.05 -2.03
N GLY A 93 21.43 6.06 -0.77
CA GLY A 93 20.54 7.09 -0.22
C GLY A 93 19.04 6.78 -0.29
N CYS A 94 18.66 5.52 -0.49
CA CYS A 94 17.27 5.09 -0.55
C CYS A 94 16.68 5.01 0.87
N ARG A 95 15.88 6.01 1.27
CA ARG A 95 15.12 5.98 2.52
C ARG A 95 13.66 5.63 2.24
N CYS A 96 13.04 4.86 3.12
CA CYS A 96 11.61 4.62 3.04
C CYS A 96 10.83 5.94 3.19
N SER A 97 9.76 6.06 2.42
CA SER A 97 8.86 7.22 2.42
C SER A 97 7.49 6.80 1.92
N ALA A 98 6.50 7.70 1.98
CA ALA A 98 5.15 7.41 1.49
C ALA A 98 5.11 6.98 0.00
N SER A 99 6.02 7.50 -0.83
CA SER A 99 6.13 7.13 -2.25
C SER A 99 7.07 5.95 -2.52
N LEU A 100 7.82 5.54 -1.51
CA LEU A 100 8.78 4.45 -1.54
C LEU A 100 8.66 3.61 -0.26
N PRO A 101 7.64 2.76 -0.15
CA PRO A 101 7.44 1.96 1.04
C PRO A 101 8.44 0.79 1.05
N CYS A 102 8.76 0.28 2.24
CA CYS A 102 9.63 -0.88 2.41
C CYS A 102 9.10 -2.12 1.71
N PRO A 103 9.94 -3.15 1.42
CA PRO A 103 9.46 -4.45 0.95
C PRO A 103 8.32 -4.99 1.82
N GLU A 104 7.49 -5.85 1.25
CA GLU A 104 6.48 -6.58 2.03
C GLU A 104 7.13 -7.34 3.19
N GLY A 105 6.51 -7.27 4.37
CA GLY A 105 7.05 -7.88 5.58
C GLY A 105 8.06 -7.02 6.34
N GLN A 106 8.30 -5.77 5.95
CA GLN A 106 9.20 -4.84 6.63
C GLN A 106 8.55 -3.47 6.86
N CYS A 107 9.03 -2.77 7.88
CA CYS A 107 8.56 -1.44 8.24
C CYS A 107 9.64 -0.37 8.05
N CYS A 108 9.18 0.88 7.97
CA CYS A 108 10.05 2.05 7.86
C CYS A 108 10.56 2.47 9.25
N GLY A 109 11.87 2.38 9.48
CA GLY A 109 12.52 2.85 10.69
C GLY A 109 12.63 4.37 10.77
N SER A 110 12.96 4.91 11.94
CA SER A 110 13.10 6.36 12.17
C SER A 110 14.31 6.95 11.42
N ASP A 111 15.33 6.14 11.18
CA ASP A 111 16.45 6.43 10.29
C ASP A 111 16.09 6.34 8.80
N GLY A 112 14.85 5.97 8.47
CA GLY A 112 14.39 5.75 7.11
C GLY A 112 14.93 4.47 6.47
N ALA A 113 15.54 3.57 7.25
CA ALA A 113 15.90 2.24 6.79
C ALA A 113 14.70 1.29 6.87
N CYS A 114 14.68 0.28 6.01
CA CYS A 114 13.70 -0.79 6.10
C CYS A 114 14.19 -1.86 7.07
N GLY A 115 13.34 -2.24 8.00
CA GLY A 115 13.70 -3.18 9.05
C GLY A 115 12.54 -3.43 10.01
N SER A 116 12.87 -3.55 11.28
CA SER A 116 11.94 -3.82 12.37
C SER A 116 10.75 -2.87 12.40
N CYS A 117 9.60 -3.39 12.83
CA CYS A 117 8.37 -2.65 13.01
C CYS A 117 8.26 -2.13 14.44
N LEU A 118 7.75 -0.92 14.62
CA LEU A 118 7.49 -0.37 15.94
C LEU A 118 6.15 -0.87 16.50
N VAL A 119 6.14 -1.11 17.80
CA VAL A 119 4.93 -1.38 18.58
C VAL A 119 4.97 -0.61 19.90
N PHE A 120 3.83 -0.05 20.29
CA PHE A 120 3.65 0.64 21.57
C PHE A 120 2.23 0.46 22.09
N MET A 121 1.99 0.81 23.36
CA MET A 121 0.64 1.01 23.88
C MET A 121 0.31 2.50 23.95
N THR A 122 -0.93 2.92 23.77
CA THR A 122 -1.27 4.36 23.80
C THR A 122 -0.93 5.03 25.13
N SER A 123 -0.42 6.26 25.10
CA SER A 123 -0.26 7.11 26.30
C SER A 123 -1.60 7.47 26.93
N THR A 124 -2.62 7.69 26.10
CA THR A 124 -4.01 7.96 26.49
C THR A 124 -4.81 6.68 26.76
N THR A 125 -5.97 6.86 27.40
CA THR A 125 -6.91 5.79 27.75
C THR A 125 -8.29 6.07 27.18
N HIS A 126 -9.02 5.02 26.82
CA HIS A 126 -10.27 5.11 26.07
C HIS A 126 -11.30 4.10 26.62
N THR A 127 -12.56 4.50 26.62
CA THR A 127 -13.69 3.58 26.82
C THR A 127 -13.83 2.68 25.58
N GLY A 128 -14.77 1.74 25.61
CA GLY A 128 -15.10 0.88 24.46
C GLY A 128 -15.75 1.62 23.28
N ASP A 129 -16.10 2.91 23.42
CA ASP A 129 -16.57 3.74 22.31
C ASP A 129 -15.37 4.36 21.56
N LEU A 130 -14.74 3.53 20.73
CA LEU A 130 -13.57 3.91 19.94
C LEU A 130 -13.95 4.45 18.57
N GLY A 131 -15.23 4.36 18.17
CA GLY A 131 -15.67 4.61 16.80
C GLY A 131 -15.36 3.45 15.84
N GLY A 132 -15.35 2.21 16.36
CA GLY A 132 -14.99 1.01 15.61
C GLY A 132 -13.49 0.86 15.36
N LEU A 133 -13.10 -0.16 14.58
CA LEU A 133 -11.69 -0.39 14.23
C LEU A 133 -11.03 0.84 13.60
N ALA A 134 -11.74 1.54 12.71
CA ALA A 134 -11.21 2.73 12.05
C ALA A 134 -10.90 3.88 13.02
N GLY A 135 -11.72 4.05 14.06
CA GLY A 135 -11.46 5.04 15.09
C GLY A 135 -10.29 4.65 16.00
N ALA A 136 -10.16 3.37 16.36
CA ALA A 136 -9.01 2.84 17.07
C ALA A 136 -7.70 3.01 16.26
N ASP A 137 -7.73 2.71 14.97
CA ASP A 137 -6.60 2.92 14.06
C ASP A 137 -6.22 4.40 13.96
N ALA A 138 -7.21 5.31 13.90
CA ALA A 138 -6.97 6.75 13.87
C ALA A 138 -6.32 7.28 15.15
N ILE A 139 -6.70 6.73 16.32
CA ILE A 139 -6.04 7.02 17.60
C ILE A 139 -4.57 6.62 17.53
N CYS A 140 -4.28 5.37 17.13
CA CYS A 140 -2.92 4.87 16.99
C CYS A 140 -2.08 5.71 16.03
N GLN A 141 -2.63 6.04 14.86
CA GLN A 141 -1.94 6.85 13.86
C GLN A 141 -1.69 8.28 14.36
N GLY A 142 -2.65 8.88 15.06
CA GLY A 142 -2.54 10.23 15.61
C GLY A 142 -1.44 10.35 16.67
N LEU A 143 -1.39 9.39 17.59
CA LEU A 143 -0.36 9.34 18.65
C LEU A 143 1.03 9.08 18.07
N ALA A 144 1.17 8.12 17.15
CA ALA A 144 2.42 7.87 16.46
C ALA A 144 2.93 9.12 15.72
N ALA A 145 2.05 9.81 15.00
CA ALA A 145 2.41 11.04 14.31
C ALA A 145 2.81 12.17 15.29
N GLY A 146 2.09 12.29 16.42
CA GLY A 146 2.41 13.25 17.48
C GLY A 146 3.78 13.02 18.11
N ALA A 147 4.18 11.75 18.27
CA ALA A 147 5.50 11.35 18.75
C ALA A 147 6.59 11.38 17.64
N GLY A 148 6.24 11.68 16.40
CA GLY A 148 7.17 11.69 15.26
C GLY A 148 7.63 10.30 14.82
N LEU A 149 6.87 9.25 15.14
CA LEU A 149 7.18 7.89 14.72
C LEU A 149 6.84 7.69 13.23
N PRO A 150 7.69 6.96 12.49
CA PRO A 150 7.51 6.75 11.04
C PRO A 150 6.41 5.72 10.74
N GLY A 151 5.91 5.77 9.50
CA GLY A 151 5.03 4.74 8.95
C GLY A 151 3.56 4.88 9.34
N SER A 152 2.81 3.86 8.96
CA SER A 152 1.38 3.72 9.26
C SER A 152 1.14 2.80 10.45
N TYR A 153 0.13 3.10 11.29
CA TYR A 153 -0.20 2.31 12.47
C TYR A 153 -1.65 1.86 12.45
N LEU A 154 -1.89 0.64 12.91
CA LEU A 154 -3.21 0.09 13.18
C LEU A 154 -3.28 -0.41 14.62
N ALA A 155 -4.48 -0.41 15.18
CA ALA A 155 -4.73 -0.96 16.50
C ALA A 155 -4.78 -2.50 16.44
N TRP A 156 -4.12 -3.18 17.39
CA TRP A 156 -4.30 -4.61 17.61
C TRP A 156 -5.64 -4.83 18.30
N LEU A 157 -6.67 -4.88 17.47
CA LEU A 157 -8.06 -4.86 17.86
C LEU A 157 -8.88 -5.66 16.84
N SER A 158 -9.79 -6.48 17.32
CA SER A 158 -10.70 -7.27 16.50
C SER A 158 -12.16 -6.92 16.79
N ASP A 159 -12.98 -6.95 15.76
CA ASP A 159 -14.43 -6.98 15.83
C ASP A 159 -14.98 -7.91 14.74
N ASP A 160 -16.30 -7.92 14.56
CA ASP A 160 -16.98 -8.81 13.62
C ASP A 160 -16.65 -8.51 12.13
N SER A 161 -15.99 -7.38 11.85
CA SER A 161 -15.60 -6.95 10.51
C SER A 161 -14.14 -7.22 10.17
N GLY A 162 -13.28 -7.44 11.18
CA GLY A 162 -11.88 -7.71 10.96
C GLY A 162 -11.04 -7.89 12.22
N SER A 163 -9.83 -8.38 12.01
CA SER A 163 -8.86 -8.77 13.04
C SER A 163 -7.43 -8.44 12.56
N PRO A 164 -6.42 -8.47 13.44
CA PRO A 164 -5.03 -8.34 13.00
C PRO A 164 -4.64 -9.35 11.91
N SER A 165 -5.14 -10.59 11.94
CA SER A 165 -4.84 -11.61 10.92
C SER A 165 -5.30 -11.24 9.51
N THR A 166 -6.37 -10.44 9.41
CA THR A 166 -6.99 -10.03 8.15
C THR A 166 -6.56 -8.64 7.70
N ARG A 167 -6.20 -7.74 8.64
CA ARG A 167 -5.90 -6.33 8.37
C ARG A 167 -4.41 -5.99 8.38
N PHE A 168 -3.57 -6.73 9.09
CA PHE A 168 -2.19 -6.31 9.28
C PHE A 168 -1.26 -6.72 8.14
N THR A 169 -0.24 -5.89 7.91
CA THR A 169 0.99 -6.32 7.24
C THR A 169 1.71 -7.29 8.17
N ARG A 170 1.70 -8.57 7.81
CA ARG A 170 2.33 -9.64 8.58
C ARG A 170 3.85 -9.56 8.44
N ALA A 171 4.48 -8.74 9.28
CA ALA A 171 5.91 -8.49 9.24
C ALA A 171 6.72 -9.78 9.42
N THR A 172 7.75 -9.96 8.60
CA THR A 172 8.71 -11.09 8.71
C THR A 172 9.98 -10.66 9.43
N VAL A 173 9.95 -9.48 10.05
CA VAL A 173 11.03 -8.85 10.80
C VAL A 173 10.52 -8.53 12.21
N PRO A 174 11.42 -8.24 13.17
CA PRO A 174 11.01 -8.05 14.55
C PRO A 174 10.06 -6.88 14.76
N TYR A 175 9.11 -7.06 15.67
CA TYR A 175 8.41 -5.97 16.33
C TYR A 175 9.21 -5.54 17.55
N ILE A 176 9.55 -4.25 17.62
CA ILE A 176 10.37 -3.65 18.68
C ILE A 176 9.58 -2.52 19.36
N ARG A 177 9.83 -2.32 20.65
CA ARG A 177 9.34 -1.12 21.34
C ARG A 177 10.16 0.10 20.92
N VAL A 178 9.70 1.27 21.34
CA VAL A 178 10.37 2.55 21.10
C VAL A 178 11.78 2.66 21.73
N ASP A 179 12.11 1.82 22.71
CA ASP A 179 13.46 1.71 23.29
C ASP A 179 14.37 0.71 22.58
N GLY A 180 13.89 0.08 21.50
CA GLY A 180 14.66 -0.85 20.68
C GLY A 180 14.62 -2.31 21.15
N GLU A 181 14.00 -2.60 22.30
CA GLU A 181 13.87 -3.98 22.76
C GLU A 181 12.87 -4.77 21.92
N VAL A 182 13.23 -6.01 21.58
CA VAL A 182 12.41 -6.92 20.76
C VAL A 182 11.24 -7.47 21.58
N VAL A 183 10.03 -7.28 21.06
CA VAL A 183 8.79 -7.85 21.60
C VAL A 183 8.54 -9.22 21.00
N ALA A 184 8.66 -9.33 19.68
CA ALA A 184 8.49 -10.57 18.91
C ALA A 184 9.36 -10.50 17.65
N ASN A 185 9.83 -11.63 17.17
CA ASN A 185 10.74 -11.74 16.03
C ASN A 185 10.03 -11.58 14.68
N SER A 186 8.71 -11.74 14.64
CA SER A 186 7.87 -11.59 13.45
C SER A 186 6.38 -11.56 13.84
N TYR A 187 5.50 -11.37 12.86
CA TYR A 187 4.05 -11.56 13.06
C TYR A 187 3.71 -13.01 13.44
N GLY A 188 4.42 -13.99 12.89
CA GLY A 188 4.22 -15.39 13.28
C GLY A 188 4.54 -15.65 14.75
N ASP A 189 5.55 -14.97 15.29
CA ASP A 189 5.96 -15.06 16.71
C ASP A 189 4.97 -14.32 17.64
N LEU A 190 4.18 -13.37 17.12
CA LEU A 190 3.06 -12.77 17.87
C LEU A 190 1.83 -13.69 17.95
N THR A 191 1.73 -14.65 17.01
CA THR A 191 0.47 -15.37 16.72
C THR A 191 0.61 -16.90 16.83
N ASP A 192 1.65 -17.39 17.49
CA ASP A 192 1.90 -18.82 17.67
C ASP A 192 1.47 -19.36 19.05
N GLY A 193 0.80 -18.54 19.85
CA GLY A 193 0.40 -18.87 21.22
C GLY A 193 1.56 -18.92 22.23
N SER A 194 2.76 -18.47 21.86
CA SER A 194 3.92 -18.43 22.74
C SER A 194 4.00 -17.15 23.57
N SER A 195 5.04 -17.04 24.39
CA SER A 195 5.28 -15.82 25.19
C SER A 195 6.11 -14.82 24.41
N LEU A 196 5.76 -13.53 24.52
CA LEU A 196 6.55 -12.42 24.01
C LEU A 196 7.95 -12.39 24.65
N ASN A 197 8.93 -11.90 23.89
CA ASN A 197 10.28 -11.64 24.41
C ASN A 197 10.27 -10.51 25.45
N ARG A 198 9.37 -9.55 25.28
CA ARG A 198 9.15 -8.39 26.16
C ARG A 198 7.69 -7.97 26.13
N ALA A 199 7.19 -7.47 27.26
CA ALA A 199 5.85 -6.94 27.35
C ALA A 199 5.73 -5.60 26.60
N ILE A 200 4.58 -5.33 25.99
CA ILE A 200 4.28 -4.09 25.29
C ILE A 200 3.80 -3.05 26.31
N ASN A 201 4.73 -2.50 27.09
CA ASN A 201 4.44 -1.65 28.25
C ASN A 201 5.03 -0.24 28.19
N LEU A 202 5.44 0.20 26.99
CA LEU A 202 5.91 1.56 26.72
C LEU A 202 4.96 2.27 25.76
N THR A 203 4.77 3.57 26.01
CA THR A 203 4.00 4.46 25.13
C THR A 203 4.80 4.87 23.90
N GLU A 204 4.14 5.53 22.96
CA GLU A 204 4.74 6.14 21.78
C GLU A 204 5.88 7.12 22.13
N GLU A 205 5.88 7.72 23.32
CA GLU A 205 6.94 8.58 23.85
C GLU A 205 7.98 7.83 24.71
N GLY A 206 7.86 6.51 24.85
CA GLY A 206 8.77 5.71 25.68
C GLY A 206 8.51 5.78 27.19
N THR A 207 7.35 6.30 27.60
CA THR A 207 6.93 6.29 29.01
C THR A 207 6.27 4.96 29.36
N GLY A 208 6.52 4.38 30.53
CA GLY A 208 5.92 3.09 30.86
C GLY A 208 6.09 2.64 32.31
N GLY A 209 5.92 1.33 32.53
CA GLY A 209 6.00 0.72 33.86
C GLY A 209 4.65 0.72 34.60
N ALA A 210 4.63 1.29 35.81
CA ALA A 210 3.49 1.29 36.73
C ALA A 210 2.40 2.34 36.39
N ILE A 211 2.22 2.65 35.11
CA ILE A 211 1.14 3.54 34.67
C ILE A 211 -0.17 2.75 34.56
N SER A 212 -1.23 3.27 35.19
CA SER A 212 -2.59 2.71 35.16
C SER A 212 -3.33 3.17 33.90
N PRO A 213 -4.28 2.41 33.35
CA PRO A 213 -4.68 1.04 33.68
C PRO A 213 -3.69 0.02 33.11
N ASN A 214 -3.78 -1.23 33.59
CA ASN A 214 -3.00 -2.35 33.06
C ASN A 214 -3.67 -3.01 31.84
N GLN A 215 -4.94 -2.73 31.64
CA GLN A 215 -5.81 -3.29 30.61
C GLN A 215 -5.60 -2.59 29.27
N VAL A 216 -5.65 -3.38 28.21
CA VAL A 216 -5.55 -2.96 26.82
C VAL A 216 -6.68 -3.60 26.04
N TRP A 217 -7.53 -2.83 25.38
CA TRP A 217 -8.61 -3.39 24.57
C TRP A 217 -8.05 -4.16 23.38
N THR A 218 -8.58 -5.35 23.12
CA THR A 218 -8.07 -6.22 22.05
C THR A 218 -9.17 -7.04 21.36
N SER A 219 -10.02 -7.76 22.10
CA SER A 219 -10.88 -8.84 21.57
C SER A 219 -10.17 -9.77 20.56
N THR A 220 -8.85 -9.89 20.67
CA THR A 220 -8.00 -10.62 19.72
C THR A 220 -7.31 -11.78 20.41
N GLY A 221 -7.40 -12.96 19.81
CA GLY A 221 -6.72 -14.18 20.24
C GLY A 221 -5.20 -14.11 20.06
N ASP A 222 -4.52 -15.07 20.65
CA ASP A 222 -3.08 -15.30 20.51
C ASP A 222 -2.69 -15.95 19.18
N ASP A 223 -3.66 -16.14 18.29
CA ASP A 223 -3.52 -16.47 16.86
C ASP A 223 -3.74 -15.24 15.95
N GLY A 224 -4.01 -14.07 16.53
CA GLY A 224 -4.30 -12.84 15.81
C GLY A 224 -5.71 -12.77 15.19
N GLU A 225 -6.55 -13.78 15.43
CA GLU A 225 -7.96 -13.79 15.07
C GLU A 225 -8.82 -13.15 16.16
N GLN A 226 -10.10 -12.93 15.87
CA GLN A 226 -11.06 -12.52 16.90
C GLN A 226 -11.21 -13.64 17.95
N GLN A 227 -11.31 -13.27 19.24
CA GLN A 227 -11.51 -14.25 20.30
C GLN A 227 -12.78 -15.09 20.11
N VAL A 228 -12.74 -16.33 20.62
CA VAL A 228 -13.89 -17.23 20.61
C VAL A 228 -14.93 -16.72 21.62
N ASN A 229 -16.15 -16.45 21.14
CA ASN A 229 -17.22 -15.76 21.88
C ASN A 229 -16.80 -14.35 22.32
N PRO A 230 -16.58 -13.45 21.34
CA PRO A 230 -15.96 -12.16 21.60
C PRO A 230 -16.91 -11.19 22.30
N GLU A 231 -16.37 -10.49 23.28
CA GLU A 231 -16.94 -9.27 23.84
C GLU A 231 -16.15 -8.09 23.25
N ASN A 232 -16.77 -7.29 22.40
CA ASN A 232 -16.08 -6.24 21.64
C ASN A 232 -16.75 -4.86 21.77
N CYS A 233 -17.46 -4.60 22.87
CA CYS A 233 -18.11 -3.32 23.11
C CYS A 233 -19.06 -2.87 21.99
N VAL A 234 -19.81 -3.82 21.43
CA VAL A 234 -20.69 -3.60 20.26
C VAL A 234 -19.86 -3.06 19.09
N ALA A 235 -18.90 -3.85 18.64
CA ALA A 235 -17.93 -3.47 17.59
C ALA A 235 -17.23 -2.13 17.88
N TRP A 236 -16.88 -1.91 19.15
CA TRP A 236 -16.17 -0.75 19.66
C TRP A 236 -16.88 0.59 19.41
N THR A 237 -18.22 0.58 19.47
CA THR A 237 -19.06 1.79 19.37
C THR A 237 -19.87 2.06 20.64
N SER A 238 -19.55 1.38 21.75
CA SER A 238 -20.28 1.53 23.00
C SER A 238 -19.33 1.71 24.18
N GLY A 239 -19.53 2.79 24.94
CA GLY A 239 -18.89 3.05 26.23
C GLY A 239 -19.82 2.75 27.40
N SER A 240 -20.80 1.86 27.23
CA SER A 240 -21.82 1.57 28.23
C SER A 240 -21.37 0.48 29.20
N ALA A 241 -21.67 0.64 30.49
CA ALA A 241 -21.49 -0.40 31.50
C ALA A 241 -22.38 -1.64 31.29
N ALA A 242 -23.37 -1.57 30.41
CA ALA A 242 -24.24 -2.69 30.06
C ALA A 242 -23.63 -3.64 29.02
N SER A 243 -22.53 -3.25 28.39
CA SER A 243 -21.79 -4.05 27.42
C SER A 243 -20.40 -4.37 27.97
N THR A 244 -19.82 -5.46 27.50
CA THR A 244 -18.47 -5.88 27.87
C THR A 244 -17.53 -5.87 26.67
N GLY A 245 -16.25 -5.71 26.98
CA GLY A 245 -15.14 -5.79 26.03
C GLY A 245 -14.05 -6.69 26.58
N ASP A 246 -13.38 -7.42 25.69
CA ASP A 246 -12.24 -8.26 25.97
C ASP A 246 -10.95 -7.44 25.94
N PHE A 247 -10.09 -7.69 26.91
CA PHE A 247 -8.81 -7.00 27.06
C PHE A 247 -7.64 -7.97 27.29
N GLY A 248 -6.46 -7.49 26.91
CA GLY A 248 -5.17 -8.04 27.30
C GLY A 248 -4.47 -7.20 28.38
N LEU A 249 -3.31 -7.66 28.84
CA LEU A 249 -2.54 -7.02 29.93
C LEU A 249 -1.19 -6.49 29.43
N LYS A 250 -0.96 -5.18 29.53
CA LYS A 250 0.31 -4.55 29.11
C LYS A 250 1.54 -5.09 29.82
N SER A 251 1.38 -5.64 31.02
CA SER A 251 2.47 -6.18 31.83
C SER A 251 2.80 -7.64 31.52
N SER A 252 1.96 -8.33 30.73
CA SER A 252 2.14 -9.75 30.45
C SER A 252 3.05 -9.99 29.26
N ILE A 253 3.80 -11.09 29.34
CA ILE A 253 4.48 -11.70 28.19
C ILE A 253 3.79 -13.00 27.76
N ALA A 254 2.99 -13.62 28.62
CA ALA A 254 2.21 -14.79 28.24
C ALA A 254 1.02 -14.38 27.35
N PRO A 255 0.30 -15.31 26.68
CA PRO A 255 -0.84 -15.01 25.80
C PRO A 255 -1.91 -14.04 26.38
N SER A 256 -1.99 -13.91 27.71
CA SER A 256 -2.79 -12.87 28.37
C SER A 256 -2.41 -11.42 28.04
N TRP A 257 -1.30 -11.19 27.32
CA TRP A 257 -0.97 -9.88 26.76
C TRP A 257 -2.01 -9.42 25.74
N THR A 258 -2.59 -10.36 24.96
CA THR A 258 -3.63 -10.09 23.96
C THR A 258 -5.02 -10.51 24.42
N GLY A 259 -5.16 -11.56 25.22
CA GLY A 259 -6.47 -12.04 25.66
C GLY A 259 -6.45 -12.56 27.08
N SER A 260 -7.04 -11.81 28.02
CA SER A 260 -7.03 -12.16 29.44
C SER A 260 -8.43 -12.34 30.03
N ALA A 261 -9.27 -11.32 29.95
CA ALA A 261 -10.60 -11.30 30.55
C ALA A 261 -11.42 -10.18 29.89
N SER A 262 -12.67 -10.02 30.34
CA SER A 262 -13.56 -8.94 29.92
C SER A 262 -13.89 -7.97 31.05
N GLN A 263 -14.24 -6.74 30.70
CA GLN A 263 -14.75 -5.73 31.64
C GLN A 263 -15.79 -4.83 30.96
N GLY A 264 -16.49 -4.01 31.76
CA GLY A 264 -17.49 -3.06 31.24
C GLY A 264 -16.87 -2.04 30.30
N CYS A 265 -17.55 -1.73 29.20
CA CYS A 265 -17.04 -0.84 28.16
C CYS A 265 -16.95 0.63 28.58
N ASP A 266 -17.55 1.00 29.71
CA ASP A 266 -17.40 2.31 30.35
C ASP A 266 -16.03 2.50 31.02
N ASN A 267 -15.28 1.42 31.24
CA ASN A 267 -13.94 1.49 31.82
C ASN A 267 -12.90 1.94 30.79
N ALA A 268 -12.01 2.83 31.21
CA ALA A 268 -10.92 3.28 30.36
C ALA A 268 -9.81 2.22 30.30
N SER A 269 -9.37 1.86 29.08
CA SER A 269 -8.22 1.00 28.81
C SER A 269 -7.30 1.61 27.76
N ARG A 270 -6.12 1.03 27.55
CA ARG A 270 -5.20 1.45 26.50
C ARG A 270 -5.48 0.70 25.19
N LEU A 271 -4.79 1.06 24.11
CA LEU A 271 -4.72 0.28 22.87
C LEU A 271 -3.27 -0.10 22.59
N TYR A 272 -3.03 -1.24 21.93
CA TYR A 272 -1.73 -1.48 21.29
C TYR A 272 -1.75 -1.00 19.84
N CYS A 273 -0.69 -0.33 19.43
CA CYS A 273 -0.53 0.23 18.11
C CYS A 273 0.68 -0.41 17.42
N PHE A 274 0.44 -1.04 16.27
CA PHE A 274 1.45 -1.76 15.52
C PHE A 274 1.70 -1.08 14.18
N GLN A 275 2.97 -0.86 13.88
CA GLN A 275 3.40 -0.32 12.60
C GLN A 275 3.14 -1.34 11.48
N GLN A 276 2.63 -0.86 10.34
CA GLN A 276 2.26 -1.70 9.19
C GLN A 276 3.24 -1.59 8.03
N ARG A 277 3.57 -0.36 7.62
CA ARG A 277 4.48 -0.08 6.50
C ARG A 277 4.85 1.40 6.43
#